data_AF-A0A4R6MN58-F1
#
_entry.id   AF-A0A4R6MN58-F1
#
_cell.length_a   1.000
_cell.length_b   1.000
_cell.length_c   1.000
_cell.angle_alpha   90.00
_cell.angle_beta   90.00
_cell.angle_gamma   90.00
#
_symmetry.space_group_name_H-M   'P 1'
#
loop_
_entity.id
_entity.type
_entity.pdbx_description
1 polymer ?
#
loop_
_entity_poly.entity_id
_entity_poly.type
_entity_poly.pdbx_seq_one_letter_code
_entity_poly.pdbx_strand_id
1 'polypeptide(L)'
;MITEKIKHLFQFIDYLHSNISYFKKHHNIIVELQNLDEQRCNLKPRENFVHKLKYDKIQTELEQKFDVIHKNIILPLYKKATDLELGYFTNQRFWQWGLSEIYTLKENFEEADIPEILFQKNKYIEFRESTKCNYFNDMFFSDLERDLKELFDFFIEPEDKKFEVFKFKSKLVNDMSEVIDLLTEVIFPTTNTLTKQSIAKSLSDINFFKIYFENNKNREFNNDSFIKPENWDDLKDIFFIQRMEKHNRNYTQNEKIKLELENLANLTINKTDYKIIKDRYKDYLLKLQSQQPQNNKIHFNDFTDFLSFYTNEALKVDLSKENINVYEFLQTQQNKFKTADVASEIDEVREYSKKAMNQCKNSLNIAFINNHYKVQLIGSTPRFLVDLKLYLDYKELYEKTIATDNLKSKQTEPLFNDEGKKELHNHIFKENAFEVWQSMFDEFEINERSRTDVKFMFEEMKKEGLIHNTVNQKTFLEWIPETYKGLIVQKISNHSRTNQRLQAYARAKELYRN
;
A
#
# COMPACT_ATOMS: atom_id res chain seq x y z
N MET A 1 -19.16 32.70 4.69
CA MET A 1 -19.85 32.30 3.45
C MET A 1 -19.65 30.82 3.12
N ILE A 2 -20.76 30.13 2.85
CA ILE A 2 -20.78 28.74 2.37
C ILE A 2 -20.15 28.65 0.96
N THR A 3 -19.10 27.83 0.81
CA THR A 3 -18.41 27.61 -0.48
C THR A 3 -19.26 26.76 -1.43
N GLU A 4 -19.03 26.87 -2.75
CA GLU A 4 -19.78 26.10 -3.76
C GLU A 4 -19.73 24.58 -3.52
N LYS A 5 -18.58 24.06 -3.05
CA LYS A 5 -18.46 22.64 -2.72
C LYS A 5 -19.31 22.23 -1.52
N ILE A 6 -19.43 23.09 -0.51
CA ILE A 6 -20.36 22.83 0.61
C ILE A 6 -21.81 22.91 0.13
N LYS A 7 -22.14 23.80 -0.80
CA LYS A 7 -23.48 23.84 -1.43
C LYS A 7 -23.80 22.54 -2.17
N HIS A 8 -22.84 21.98 -2.91
CA HIS A 8 -23.01 20.67 -3.55
C HIS A 8 -23.26 19.56 -2.53
N LEU A 9 -22.55 19.57 -1.39
CA LEU A 9 -22.78 18.63 -0.30
C LEU A 9 -24.21 18.77 0.27
N PHE A 10 -24.70 20.01 0.44
CA PHE A 10 -26.06 20.28 0.88
C PHE A 10 -27.11 19.81 -0.15
N GLN A 11 -26.87 20.04 -1.44
CA GLN A 11 -27.72 19.50 -2.51
C GLN A 11 -27.76 17.96 -2.51
N PHE A 12 -26.67 17.31 -2.12
CA PHE A 12 -26.65 15.86 -1.95
C PHE A 12 -27.48 15.41 -0.75
N ILE A 13 -27.39 16.11 0.39
CA ILE A 13 -28.25 15.86 1.56
C ILE A 13 -29.73 16.05 1.20
N ASP A 14 -30.06 17.11 0.49
CA ASP A 14 -31.42 17.38 0.00
C ASP A 14 -31.95 16.24 -0.88
N TYR A 15 -31.09 15.70 -1.75
CA TYR A 15 -31.42 14.54 -2.56
C TYR A 15 -31.70 13.30 -1.70
N LEU A 16 -30.87 13.02 -0.69
CA LEU A 16 -31.10 11.91 0.23
C LEU A 16 -32.43 12.04 0.98
N HIS A 17 -32.68 13.22 1.55
CA HIS A 17 -33.88 13.53 2.32
C HIS A 17 -35.15 13.44 1.47
N SER A 18 -35.14 14.04 0.28
CA SER A 18 -36.29 14.02 -0.64
C SER A 18 -36.67 12.61 -1.12
N ASN A 19 -35.73 11.66 -1.06
CA ASN A 19 -35.92 10.29 -1.53
C ASN A 19 -36.13 9.26 -0.40
N ILE A 20 -36.37 9.68 0.86
CA ILE A 20 -36.62 8.76 1.99
C ILE A 20 -37.67 7.70 1.67
N SER A 21 -38.81 8.11 1.09
CA SER A 21 -39.91 7.20 0.76
C SER A 21 -39.51 6.17 -0.30
N TYR A 22 -38.68 6.57 -1.27
CA TYR A 22 -38.14 5.69 -2.29
C TYR A 22 -37.19 4.66 -1.69
N PHE A 23 -36.25 5.07 -0.83
CA PHE A 23 -35.34 4.14 -0.15
C PHE A 23 -36.07 3.14 0.74
N LYS A 24 -37.13 3.59 1.45
CA LYS A 24 -37.95 2.71 2.30
C LYS A 24 -38.64 1.57 1.52
N LYS A 25 -38.99 1.78 0.24
CA LYS A 25 -39.63 0.73 -0.59
C LYS A 25 -38.76 -0.52 -0.75
N HIS A 26 -37.45 -0.38 -0.63
CA HIS A 26 -36.51 -1.48 -0.79
C HIS A 26 -36.15 -2.17 0.53
N HIS A 27 -36.64 -1.68 1.68
CA HIS A 27 -36.28 -2.20 3.00
C HIS A 27 -36.46 -3.71 3.13
N ASN A 28 -37.58 -4.25 2.62
CA ASN A 28 -37.84 -5.69 2.66
C ASN A 28 -36.77 -6.51 1.92
N ILE A 29 -36.34 -6.04 0.75
CA ILE A 29 -35.29 -6.71 -0.04
C ILE A 29 -33.97 -6.73 0.73
N ILE A 30 -33.66 -5.66 1.46
CA ILE A 30 -32.47 -5.65 2.32
C ILE A 30 -32.59 -6.64 3.47
N VAL A 31 -33.72 -6.67 4.17
CA VAL A 31 -33.92 -7.62 5.28
C VAL A 31 -33.80 -9.06 4.77
N GLU A 32 -34.33 -9.35 3.59
CA GLU A 32 -34.15 -10.63 2.92
C GLU A 32 -32.69 -10.93 2.59
N LEU A 33 -31.95 -9.96 2.03
CA LEU A 33 -30.52 -10.09 1.74
C LEU A 33 -29.70 -10.41 3.01
N GLN A 34 -29.97 -9.71 4.11
CA GLN A 34 -29.30 -9.95 5.39
C GLN A 34 -29.55 -11.36 5.92
N ASN A 35 -30.81 -11.82 5.87
CA ASN A 35 -31.17 -13.17 6.30
C ASN A 35 -30.55 -14.24 5.40
N LEU A 36 -30.55 -14.05 4.08
CA LEU A 36 -29.91 -14.97 3.14
C LEU A 36 -28.41 -15.05 3.36
N ASP A 37 -27.74 -13.93 3.64
CA ASP A 37 -26.30 -13.92 3.91
C ASP A 37 -25.97 -14.63 5.24
N GLU A 38 -26.77 -14.43 6.28
CA GLU A 38 -26.64 -15.16 7.55
C GLU A 38 -26.81 -16.67 7.34
N GLN A 39 -27.84 -17.08 6.60
CA GLN A 39 -28.05 -18.49 6.25
C GLN A 39 -26.88 -19.06 5.45
N ARG A 40 -26.33 -18.29 4.51
CA ARG A 40 -25.16 -18.67 3.70
C ARG A 40 -23.92 -18.88 4.56
N CYS A 41 -23.66 -17.96 5.50
CA CYS A 41 -22.49 -18.00 6.39
C CYS A 41 -22.50 -19.22 7.34
N ASN A 42 -23.68 -19.72 7.69
CA ASN A 42 -23.83 -20.92 8.52
C ASN A 42 -23.58 -22.24 7.75
N LEU A 43 -23.36 -22.20 6.44
CA LEU A 43 -23.07 -23.39 5.63
C LEU A 43 -21.57 -23.69 5.56
N LYS A 44 -21.26 -24.97 5.38
CA LYS A 44 -19.88 -25.48 5.22
C LYS A 44 -19.67 -26.11 3.84
N PRO A 45 -19.68 -25.31 2.75
CA PRO A 45 -19.72 -25.81 1.38
C PRO A 45 -18.45 -26.59 0.95
N ARG A 46 -17.33 -26.43 1.66
CA ARG A 46 -16.08 -27.17 1.40
C ARG A 46 -16.03 -28.54 2.09
N GLU A 47 -16.85 -28.75 3.11
CA GLU A 47 -16.86 -29.98 3.91
C GLU A 47 -17.98 -30.94 3.50
N ASN A 48 -19.05 -30.44 2.86
CA ASN A 48 -20.25 -31.22 2.60
C ASN A 48 -20.95 -30.80 1.30
N PHE A 49 -21.20 -31.76 0.39
CA PHE A 49 -21.81 -31.50 -0.92
C PHE A 49 -23.25 -30.98 -0.82
N VAL A 50 -24.03 -31.39 0.18
CA VAL A 50 -25.39 -30.87 0.42
C VAL A 50 -25.32 -29.40 0.83
N HIS A 51 -24.34 -29.05 1.67
CA HIS A 51 -24.09 -27.65 2.03
C HIS A 51 -23.60 -26.84 0.82
N LYS A 52 -22.79 -27.42 -0.08
CA LYS A 52 -22.39 -26.77 -1.34
C LYS A 52 -23.59 -26.45 -2.21
N LEU A 53 -24.48 -27.41 -2.45
CA LEU A 53 -25.67 -27.21 -3.27
C LEU A 53 -26.62 -26.15 -2.67
N LYS A 54 -26.80 -26.16 -1.34
CA LYS A 54 -27.61 -25.14 -0.65
C LYS A 54 -26.95 -23.76 -0.71
N TYR A 55 -25.63 -23.69 -0.55
CA TYR A 55 -24.86 -22.46 -0.66
C TYR A 55 -25.03 -21.84 -2.04
N ASP A 56 -24.87 -22.64 -3.11
CA ASP A 56 -24.99 -22.15 -4.48
C ASP A 56 -26.38 -21.58 -4.77
N LYS A 57 -27.43 -22.25 -4.28
CA LYS A 57 -28.80 -21.75 -4.41
C LYS A 57 -29.00 -20.39 -3.70
N ILE A 58 -28.51 -20.26 -2.47
CA ILE A 58 -28.61 -19.02 -1.70
C ILE A 58 -27.77 -17.91 -2.36
N GLN A 59 -26.59 -18.25 -2.88
CA GLN A 59 -25.71 -17.32 -3.59
C GLN A 59 -26.40 -16.74 -4.83
N THR A 60 -27.06 -17.57 -5.64
CA THR A 60 -27.83 -17.09 -6.80
C THR A 60 -28.98 -16.17 -6.39
N GLU A 61 -29.69 -16.48 -5.30
CA GLU A 61 -30.77 -15.64 -4.80
C GLU A 61 -30.26 -14.28 -4.26
N LEU A 62 -29.12 -14.29 -3.58
CA LEU A 62 -28.42 -13.08 -3.15
C LEU A 62 -28.04 -12.20 -4.33
N GLU A 63 -27.45 -12.77 -5.39
CA GLU A 63 -27.05 -12.03 -6.60
C GLU A 63 -28.24 -11.34 -7.26
N GLN A 64 -29.36 -12.07 -7.45
CA GLN A 64 -30.57 -11.50 -8.06
C GLN A 64 -31.16 -10.35 -7.25
N LYS A 65 -31.22 -10.49 -5.93
CA LYS A 65 -31.74 -9.42 -5.04
C LYS A 65 -30.77 -8.26 -4.93
N PHE A 66 -29.46 -8.54 -4.94
CA PHE A 66 -28.43 -7.53 -4.93
C PHE A 66 -28.46 -6.68 -6.19
N ASP A 67 -28.70 -7.27 -7.37
CA ASP A 67 -28.85 -6.52 -8.62
C ASP A 67 -29.97 -5.47 -8.54
N VAL A 68 -31.07 -5.79 -7.85
CA VAL A 68 -32.17 -4.84 -7.61
C VAL A 68 -31.71 -3.67 -6.73
N ILE A 69 -30.97 -3.94 -5.65
CA ILE A 69 -30.44 -2.89 -4.77
C ILE A 69 -29.37 -2.06 -5.49
N HIS A 70 -28.45 -2.70 -6.19
CA HIS A 70 -27.38 -2.05 -6.91
C HIS A 70 -27.94 -1.10 -7.98
N LYS A 71 -28.89 -1.58 -8.80
CA LYS A 71 -29.50 -0.78 -9.86
C LYS A 71 -30.35 0.37 -9.36
N ASN A 72 -31.14 0.14 -8.31
CA ASN A 72 -32.16 1.10 -7.88
C ASN A 72 -31.72 2.04 -6.76
N ILE A 73 -30.66 1.70 -6.01
CA ILE A 73 -30.16 2.49 -4.88
C ILE A 73 -28.72 2.93 -5.12
N ILE A 74 -27.81 1.98 -5.31
CA ILE A 74 -26.36 2.26 -5.32
C ILE A 74 -25.98 3.10 -6.53
N LEU A 75 -26.37 2.69 -7.74
CA LEU A 75 -26.05 3.43 -8.97
C LEU A 75 -26.62 4.86 -8.97
N PRO A 76 -27.89 5.11 -8.60
CA PRO A 76 -28.42 6.47 -8.48
C PRO A 76 -27.69 7.35 -7.46
N LEU A 77 -27.29 6.78 -6.31
CA LEU A 77 -26.50 7.51 -5.30
C LEU A 77 -25.15 7.93 -5.85
N TYR A 78 -24.43 6.99 -6.49
CA TYR A 78 -23.13 7.29 -7.10
C TYR A 78 -23.24 8.31 -8.20
N LYS A 79 -24.21 8.14 -9.11
CA LYS A 79 -24.44 9.09 -10.19
C LYS A 79 -24.67 10.49 -9.63
N LYS A 80 -25.55 10.64 -8.63
CA LYS A 80 -25.86 11.95 -8.04
C LYS A 80 -24.64 12.57 -7.35
N ALA A 81 -23.83 11.78 -6.65
CA ALA A 81 -22.59 12.27 -6.04
C ALA A 81 -21.54 12.69 -7.09
N THR A 82 -21.44 11.96 -8.21
CA THR A 82 -20.58 12.35 -9.35
C THR A 82 -21.07 13.63 -10.01
N ASP A 83 -22.38 13.75 -10.27
CA ASP A 83 -22.98 14.92 -10.90
C ASP A 83 -22.77 16.20 -10.06
N LEU A 84 -22.60 16.04 -8.74
CA LEU A 84 -22.30 17.13 -7.79
C LEU A 84 -20.80 17.31 -7.53
N GLU A 85 -19.94 16.59 -8.25
CA GLU A 85 -18.48 16.64 -8.11
C GLU A 85 -18.00 16.33 -6.68
N LEU A 86 -18.71 15.48 -5.95
CA LEU A 86 -18.41 15.16 -4.55
C LEU A 86 -17.35 14.03 -4.39
N GLY A 87 -16.91 13.44 -5.50
CA GLY A 87 -15.81 12.47 -5.50
C GLY A 87 -15.73 11.62 -6.78
N TYR A 88 -14.56 11.02 -7.02
CA TYR A 88 -14.34 10.09 -8.13
C TYR A 88 -14.49 8.64 -7.64
N PHE A 89 -15.37 7.89 -8.29
CA PHE A 89 -15.59 6.47 -8.03
C PHE A 89 -14.55 5.63 -8.77
N THR A 90 -13.29 5.69 -8.33
CA THR A 90 -12.25 4.76 -8.80
C THR A 90 -11.73 3.92 -7.64
N ASN A 91 -11.65 2.62 -7.89
CA ASN A 91 -11.31 1.51 -7.00
C ASN A 91 -10.41 1.86 -5.79
N GLN A 92 -11.03 2.13 -4.63
CA GLN A 92 -10.52 1.94 -3.24
C GLN A 92 -10.32 3.18 -2.34
N ARG A 93 -10.79 4.39 -2.66
CA ARG A 93 -10.97 5.45 -1.65
C ARG A 93 -12.21 6.27 -1.95
N PHE A 94 -13.19 6.21 -1.06
CA PHE A 94 -14.37 7.07 -1.12
C PHE A 94 -14.04 8.36 -0.36
N TRP A 95 -14.39 9.51 -0.95
CA TRP A 95 -14.24 10.84 -0.33
C TRP A 95 -12.78 11.23 -0.02
N GLN A 96 -12.07 11.72 -1.03
CA GLN A 96 -10.82 12.48 -0.82
C GLN A 96 -11.07 14.00 -0.72
N TRP A 97 -12.31 14.41 -0.51
CA TRP A 97 -12.78 15.73 -0.91
C TRP A 97 -13.64 16.35 0.20
N GLY A 98 -13.11 17.38 0.85
CA GLY A 98 -13.95 18.26 1.65
C GLY A 98 -13.27 18.85 2.88
N LEU A 99 -12.28 18.19 3.47
CA LEU A 99 -11.68 18.67 4.72
C LEU A 99 -11.14 20.11 4.60
N SER A 100 -10.44 20.44 3.51
CA SER A 100 -9.97 21.81 3.28
C SER A 100 -11.11 22.83 3.17
N GLU A 101 -12.20 22.48 2.47
CA GLU A 101 -13.37 23.36 2.30
C GLU A 101 -14.16 23.52 3.60
N ILE A 102 -14.26 22.45 4.38
CA ILE A 102 -14.84 22.47 5.72
C ILE A 102 -14.00 23.38 6.62
N TYR A 103 -12.67 23.27 6.61
CA TYR A 103 -11.80 24.18 7.36
C TYR A 103 -11.95 25.63 6.90
N THR A 104 -12.00 25.87 5.58
CA THR A 104 -12.24 27.21 5.03
C THR A 104 -13.59 27.77 5.49
N LEU A 105 -14.66 26.95 5.53
CA LEU A 105 -15.95 27.38 6.06
C LEU A 105 -15.86 27.70 7.56
N LYS A 106 -15.19 26.87 8.36
CA LYS A 106 -15.00 27.12 9.81
C LYS A 106 -14.27 28.45 10.09
N GLU A 107 -13.33 28.81 9.23
CA GLU A 107 -12.58 30.07 9.37
C GLU A 107 -13.36 31.29 8.89
N ASN A 108 -14.26 31.14 7.91
CA ASN A 108 -14.83 32.25 7.14
C ASN A 108 -16.38 32.28 7.10
N PHE A 109 -17.08 31.52 7.94
CA PHE A 109 -18.55 31.55 7.98
C PHE A 109 -19.07 32.90 8.51
N GLU A 110 -20.28 33.25 8.10
CA GLU A 110 -21.02 34.39 8.63
C GLU A 110 -22.18 33.89 9.50
N GLU A 111 -22.67 34.71 10.44
CA GLU A 111 -23.81 34.34 11.30
C GLU A 111 -25.06 33.94 10.49
N ALA A 112 -25.26 34.56 9.33
CA ALA A 112 -26.34 34.24 8.41
C ALA A 112 -26.22 32.85 7.75
N ASP A 113 -25.04 32.23 7.73
CA ASP A 113 -24.83 30.88 7.18
C ASP A 113 -25.34 29.79 8.14
N ILE A 114 -25.36 30.06 9.46
CA ILE A 114 -25.63 29.06 10.51
C ILE A 114 -27.00 28.37 10.35
N PRO A 115 -28.12 29.08 10.12
CA PRO A 115 -29.43 28.44 9.99
C PRO A 115 -29.49 27.41 8.87
N GLU A 116 -28.86 27.68 7.72
CA GLU A 116 -28.82 26.74 6.59
C GLU A 116 -27.99 25.50 6.93
N ILE A 117 -26.82 25.67 7.56
CA ILE A 117 -25.97 24.56 7.99
C ILE A 117 -26.74 23.63 8.96
N LEU A 118 -27.43 24.21 9.93
CA LEU A 118 -28.23 23.45 10.90
C LEU A 118 -29.46 22.79 10.26
N PHE A 119 -30.09 23.45 9.29
CA PHE A 119 -31.20 22.88 8.52
C PHE A 119 -30.77 21.63 7.75
N GLN A 120 -29.62 21.68 7.07
CA GLN A 120 -29.06 20.56 6.33
C GLN A 120 -28.64 19.41 7.24
N LYS A 121 -28.05 19.71 8.40
CA LYS A 121 -27.81 18.71 9.46
C LYS A 121 -29.09 17.95 9.82
N ASN A 122 -30.19 18.65 10.09
CA ASN A 122 -31.43 18.01 10.52
C ASN A 122 -32.03 17.12 9.42
N LYS A 123 -31.97 17.55 8.16
CA LYS A 123 -32.37 16.72 7.01
C LYS A 123 -31.58 15.42 6.92
N TYR A 124 -30.27 15.51 7.10
CA TYR A 124 -29.42 14.30 7.09
C TYR A 124 -29.78 13.35 8.23
N ILE A 125 -29.97 13.86 9.44
CA ILE A 125 -30.37 13.08 10.61
C ILE A 125 -31.71 12.37 10.35
N GLU A 126 -32.73 13.09 9.89
CA GLU A 126 -34.04 12.53 9.58
C GLU A 126 -33.95 11.42 8.52
N PHE A 127 -33.13 11.62 7.49
CA PHE A 127 -32.87 10.59 6.48
C PHE A 127 -32.29 9.31 7.11
N ARG A 128 -31.28 9.43 7.96
CA ARG A 128 -30.63 8.26 8.60
C ARG A 128 -31.59 7.52 9.55
N GLU A 129 -32.31 8.25 10.40
CA GLU A 129 -33.28 7.67 11.33
C GLU A 129 -34.45 6.99 10.61
N SER A 130 -34.95 7.64 9.56
CA SER A 130 -36.07 7.13 8.77
C SER A 130 -35.72 5.89 7.97
N THR A 131 -34.54 5.85 7.37
CA THR A 131 -34.19 4.78 6.42
C THR A 131 -33.41 3.64 7.05
N LYS A 132 -32.68 3.89 8.15
CA LYS A 132 -31.73 2.94 8.76
C LYS A 132 -30.83 2.26 7.72
N CYS A 133 -30.46 3.03 6.68
CA CYS A 133 -29.86 2.54 5.45
C CYS A 133 -28.38 2.16 5.65
N ASN A 134 -28.11 0.88 5.93
CA ASN A 134 -26.75 0.29 5.97
C ASN A 134 -26.56 -0.70 4.80
N TYR A 135 -27.07 -0.34 3.62
CA TYR A 135 -27.38 -1.26 2.53
C TYR A 135 -26.18 -1.66 1.65
N PHE A 136 -25.07 -2.15 2.22
CA PHE A 136 -23.89 -2.70 1.51
C PHE A 136 -22.74 -1.75 1.15
N ASN A 137 -22.82 -0.46 1.49
CA ASN A 137 -21.62 0.37 1.43
C ASN A 137 -21.43 1.15 2.72
N ASP A 138 -21.09 0.40 3.78
CA ASP A 138 -20.63 0.98 5.04
C ASP A 138 -19.53 2.00 4.77
N MET A 139 -18.64 1.78 3.79
CA MET A 139 -17.59 2.75 3.44
C MET A 139 -18.16 4.06 2.87
N PHE A 140 -19.16 4.02 1.98
CA PHE A 140 -19.73 5.24 1.38
C PHE A 140 -20.37 6.15 2.44
N PHE A 141 -21.25 5.59 3.27
CA PHE A 141 -21.90 6.38 4.32
C PHE A 141 -20.96 6.68 5.48
N SER A 142 -20.03 5.78 5.85
CA SER A 142 -19.07 6.07 6.92
C SER A 142 -18.15 7.23 6.58
N ASP A 143 -17.69 7.30 5.33
CA ASP A 143 -16.82 8.38 4.90
C ASP A 143 -17.60 9.71 4.77
N LEU A 144 -18.84 9.67 4.26
CA LEU A 144 -19.73 10.83 4.26
C LEU A 144 -20.02 11.31 5.69
N GLU A 145 -20.33 10.40 6.61
CA GLU A 145 -20.60 10.69 8.02
C GLU A 145 -19.37 11.28 8.72
N ARG A 146 -18.17 10.81 8.40
CA ARG A 146 -16.91 11.40 8.90
C ARG A 146 -16.81 12.87 8.52
N ASP A 147 -17.03 13.19 7.25
CA ASP A 147 -16.87 14.55 6.73
C ASP A 147 -18.02 15.47 7.21
N LEU A 148 -19.26 14.96 7.24
CA LEU A 148 -20.40 15.69 7.80
C LEU A 148 -20.26 15.94 9.30
N LYS A 149 -19.67 15.00 10.04
CA LYS A 149 -19.37 15.19 11.45
C LYS A 149 -18.34 16.30 11.65
N GLU A 150 -17.25 16.26 10.89
CA GLU A 150 -16.22 17.32 10.95
C GLU A 150 -16.84 18.68 10.64
N LEU A 151 -17.75 18.76 9.67
CA LEU A 151 -18.50 19.98 9.35
C LEU A 151 -19.42 20.41 10.49
N PHE A 152 -20.36 19.56 10.88
CA PHE A 152 -21.47 19.96 11.74
C PHE A 152 -21.09 20.11 13.21
N ASP A 153 -20.12 19.35 13.73
CA ASP A 153 -19.72 19.43 15.15
C ASP A 153 -19.21 20.81 15.53
N PHE A 154 -18.65 21.56 14.58
CA PHE A 154 -18.18 22.92 14.82
C PHE A 154 -19.33 23.92 15.07
N PHE A 155 -20.52 23.65 14.52
CA PHE A 155 -21.69 24.53 14.62
C PHE A 155 -22.69 24.04 15.69
N ILE A 156 -22.27 23.16 16.61
CA ILE A 156 -23.11 22.66 17.69
C ILE A 156 -22.95 23.57 18.92
N GLU A 157 -24.07 24.12 19.41
CA GLU A 157 -24.09 24.73 20.74
C GLU A 157 -23.87 23.65 21.83
N PRO A 158 -23.21 23.97 22.95
CA PRO A 158 -22.81 23.00 23.99
C PRO A 158 -23.95 22.09 24.51
N GLU A 159 -25.19 22.53 24.36
CA GLU A 159 -26.41 21.88 24.86
C GLU A 159 -27.07 20.96 23.82
N ASP A 160 -26.74 21.06 22.52
CA ASP A 160 -27.47 20.39 21.43
C ASP A 160 -26.70 19.23 20.79
N LYS A 161 -26.38 18.21 21.60
CA LYS A 161 -25.59 17.02 21.26
C LYS A 161 -26.28 16.00 20.32
N LYS A 162 -27.15 16.43 19.41
CA LYS A 162 -27.95 15.52 18.56
C LYS A 162 -27.14 14.70 17.54
N PHE A 163 -25.88 15.07 17.24
CA PHE A 163 -24.98 14.21 16.46
C PHE A 163 -24.37 13.04 17.27
N GLU A 164 -24.51 13.04 18.60
CA GLU A 164 -24.08 11.91 19.43
C GLU A 164 -24.90 10.64 19.21
N VAL A 165 -26.09 10.74 18.59
CA VAL A 165 -26.93 9.59 18.23
C VAL A 165 -26.26 8.70 17.17
N PHE A 166 -25.37 9.28 16.36
CA PHE A 166 -24.59 8.56 15.34
C PHE A 166 -23.16 8.24 15.78
N LYS A 167 -22.81 8.46 17.06
CA LYS A 167 -21.56 7.96 17.61
C LYS A 167 -21.57 6.42 17.55
N PHE A 168 -20.64 5.84 16.79
CA PHE A 168 -19.83 4.83 17.46
C PHE A 168 -19.20 5.55 18.65
N LYS A 169 -19.66 5.25 19.87
CA LYS A 169 -19.10 5.83 21.09
C LYS A 169 -17.63 5.38 21.18
N SER A 170 -16.72 6.12 20.56
CA SER A 170 -15.30 6.00 20.85
C SER A 170 -15.06 6.64 22.20
N LYS A 171 -15.16 5.83 23.26
CA LYS A 171 -14.63 6.19 24.57
C LYS A 171 -13.11 6.10 24.46
N LEU A 172 -12.39 7.14 24.89
CA LEU A 172 -10.95 7.00 25.11
C LEU A 172 -10.80 6.01 26.24
N VAL A 173 -10.35 4.82 25.89
CA VAL A 173 -10.17 3.72 26.81
C VAL A 173 -8.72 3.72 27.25
N ASN A 174 -8.47 3.60 28.55
CA ASN A 174 -7.11 3.57 29.03
C ASN A 174 -6.39 2.28 28.60
N ASP A 175 -7.16 1.21 28.41
CA ASP A 175 -6.68 -0.07 27.88
C ASP A 175 -7.85 -0.92 27.32
N MET A 176 -7.49 -2.06 26.70
CA MET A 176 -8.45 -2.96 26.06
C MET A 176 -9.50 -3.57 27.00
N SER A 177 -9.28 -3.56 28.32
CA SER A 177 -10.28 -4.05 29.29
C SER A 177 -11.51 -3.15 29.30
N GLU A 178 -11.32 -1.84 29.14
CA GLU A 178 -12.41 -0.86 29.14
C GLU A 178 -13.25 -0.94 27.84
N VAL A 179 -12.65 -1.39 26.73
CA VAL A 179 -13.36 -1.72 25.48
C VAL A 179 -14.28 -2.92 25.68
N ILE A 180 -13.79 -3.93 26.38
CA ILE A 180 -14.54 -5.15 26.68
C ILE A 180 -15.70 -4.82 27.63
N ASP A 181 -15.50 -3.97 28.63
CA ASP A 181 -16.57 -3.53 29.54
C ASP A 181 -17.75 -2.90 28.80
N LEU A 182 -17.48 -2.05 27.81
CA LEU A 182 -18.51 -1.41 26.97
C LEU A 182 -19.23 -2.40 26.05
N LEU A 183 -18.51 -3.34 25.45
CA LEU A 183 -19.09 -4.35 24.56
C LEU A 183 -19.95 -5.35 25.35
N THR A 184 -19.57 -5.67 26.58
CA THR A 184 -20.32 -6.62 27.43
C THR A 184 -21.61 -6.01 27.97
N GLU A 185 -21.63 -4.70 28.29
CA GLU A 185 -22.85 -3.96 28.67
C GLU A 185 -23.92 -3.94 27.56
N VAL A 186 -23.50 -3.86 26.30
CA VAL A 186 -24.41 -3.76 25.15
C VAL A 186 -24.95 -5.14 24.73
N ILE A 187 -24.15 -6.21 24.87
CA ILE A 187 -24.48 -7.52 24.29
C ILE A 187 -24.97 -8.53 25.36
N PHE A 188 -24.49 -8.45 26.62
CA PHE A 188 -24.83 -9.40 27.69
C PHE A 188 -24.93 -8.71 29.07
N PRO A 189 -26.07 -8.10 29.43
CA PRO A 189 -26.19 -7.22 30.60
C PRO A 189 -26.08 -7.92 31.98
N THR A 190 -25.79 -9.23 32.04
CA THR A 190 -25.90 -10.03 33.27
C THR A 190 -24.71 -10.97 33.54
N THR A 191 -23.46 -10.49 33.44
CA THR A 191 -22.32 -11.27 33.97
C THR A 191 -21.48 -10.50 34.99
N ASN A 192 -21.23 -11.15 36.12
CA ASN A 192 -20.48 -10.69 37.29
C ASN A 192 -19.02 -10.31 36.93
N THR A 193 -18.43 -9.38 37.68
CA THR A 193 -17.08 -8.81 37.52
C THR A 193 -15.96 -9.87 37.45
N LEU A 194 -16.12 -11.00 38.14
CA LEU A 194 -15.19 -12.14 38.06
C LEU A 194 -15.20 -12.81 36.66
N THR A 195 -16.34 -12.83 35.98
CA THR A 195 -16.50 -13.36 34.62
C THR A 195 -15.86 -12.44 33.60
N LYS A 196 -15.92 -11.11 33.82
CA LYS A 196 -15.32 -10.09 32.94
C LYS A 196 -13.79 -10.16 32.89
N GLN A 197 -13.12 -10.26 34.05
CA GLN A 197 -11.66 -10.44 34.11
C GLN A 197 -11.21 -11.78 33.50
N SER A 198 -12.00 -12.84 33.68
CA SER A 198 -11.73 -14.15 33.08
C SER A 198 -11.84 -14.11 31.55
N ILE A 199 -12.84 -13.41 30.99
CA ILE A 199 -13.02 -13.26 29.55
C ILE A 199 -11.90 -12.41 28.92
N ALA A 200 -11.57 -11.26 29.50
CA ALA A 200 -10.48 -10.39 29.02
C ALA A 200 -9.13 -11.12 29.02
N LYS A 201 -8.82 -11.84 30.11
CA LYS A 201 -7.63 -12.68 30.21
C LYS A 201 -7.64 -13.84 29.20
N SER A 202 -8.81 -14.43 28.96
CA SER A 202 -8.96 -15.47 27.96
C SER A 202 -8.76 -14.98 26.52
N LEU A 203 -9.07 -13.70 26.25
CA LEU A 203 -8.88 -13.06 24.94
C LEU A 203 -7.42 -12.60 24.74
N SER A 204 -6.71 -12.18 25.79
CA SER A 204 -5.28 -11.89 25.70
C SER A 204 -4.48 -13.14 25.35
N ASP A 205 -4.83 -14.28 25.94
CA ASP A 205 -4.21 -15.58 25.63
C ASP A 205 -4.45 -15.95 24.15
N ILE A 206 -5.69 -15.80 23.67
CA ILE A 206 -6.08 -16.07 22.28
C ILE A 206 -5.35 -15.14 21.28
N ASN A 207 -5.23 -13.86 21.62
CA ASN A 207 -4.59 -12.87 20.73
C ASN A 207 -3.07 -13.00 20.67
N PHE A 208 -2.43 -13.52 21.72
CA PHE A 208 -0.99 -13.75 21.69
C PHE A 208 -0.61 -14.80 20.64
N PHE A 209 -1.40 -15.88 20.51
CA PHE A 209 -1.18 -17.00 19.60
C PHE A 209 -1.98 -16.87 18.30
N LYS A 210 -1.92 -15.68 17.71
CA LYS A 210 -2.59 -15.36 16.45
C LYS A 210 -1.57 -14.94 15.38
N ILE A 211 -1.73 -15.48 14.19
CA ILE A 211 -1.01 -15.08 12.98
C ILE A 211 -1.91 -14.32 12.02
N TYR A 212 -1.33 -13.54 11.11
CA TYR A 212 -2.05 -13.02 9.95
C TYR A 212 -1.61 -13.73 8.68
N PHE A 213 -2.47 -13.79 7.68
CA PHE A 213 -2.07 -14.19 6.33
C PHE A 213 -1.97 -12.95 5.45
N GLU A 214 -0.91 -12.83 4.67
CA GLU A 214 -0.77 -11.76 3.68
C GLU A 214 -1.43 -12.17 2.38
N ASN A 215 -2.38 -11.36 1.91
CA ASN A 215 -2.82 -11.38 0.52
C ASN A 215 -2.27 -10.15 -0.21
N ASN A 216 -2.49 -10.07 -1.53
CA ASN A 216 -1.86 -9.08 -2.43
C ASN A 216 -1.95 -7.60 -2.00
N LYS A 217 -2.77 -7.23 -0.99
CA LYS A 217 -2.81 -5.85 -0.45
C LYS A 217 -3.06 -5.74 1.06
N ASN A 218 -3.51 -6.79 1.76
CA ASN A 218 -3.96 -6.69 3.16
C ASN A 218 -3.49 -7.87 4.03
N ARG A 219 -3.44 -7.62 5.34
CA ARG A 219 -3.31 -8.65 6.37
C ARG A 219 -4.69 -9.14 6.75
N GLU A 220 -4.96 -10.43 6.56
CA GLU A 220 -6.23 -11.04 6.92
C GLU A 220 -6.11 -11.90 8.16
N PHE A 221 -7.14 -11.85 8.98
CA PHE A 221 -7.32 -12.72 10.14
C PHE A 221 -8.59 -13.54 9.95
N ASN A 222 -8.46 -14.85 9.88
CA ASN A 222 -9.58 -15.77 9.73
C ASN A 222 -9.56 -16.84 10.84
N ASN A 223 -10.40 -17.87 10.75
CA ASN A 223 -10.43 -18.93 11.75
C ASN A 223 -9.15 -19.78 11.80
N ASP A 224 -8.37 -19.78 10.72
CA ASP A 224 -7.10 -20.50 10.60
C ASP A 224 -5.93 -19.67 11.16
N SER A 225 -6.16 -18.40 11.48
CA SER A 225 -5.19 -17.51 12.11
C SER A 225 -4.87 -17.86 13.56
N PHE A 226 -5.69 -18.70 14.20
CA PHE A 226 -5.48 -19.08 15.60
C PHE A 226 -4.62 -20.33 15.68
N ILE A 227 -3.53 -20.22 16.42
CA ILE A 227 -2.68 -21.37 16.70
C ILE A 227 -3.35 -22.18 17.80
N LYS A 228 -3.42 -23.48 17.56
CA LYS A 228 -3.96 -24.51 18.42
C LYS A 228 -2.93 -25.64 18.56
N PRO A 229 -3.05 -26.52 19.56
CA PRO A 229 -2.16 -27.67 19.66
C PRO A 229 -2.13 -28.54 18.40
N GLU A 230 -3.25 -28.62 17.65
CA GLU A 230 -3.36 -29.50 16.48
C GLU A 230 -2.67 -28.94 15.23
N ASN A 231 -2.53 -27.61 15.11
CA ASN A 231 -1.93 -26.96 13.94
C ASN A 231 -0.57 -26.28 14.24
N TRP A 232 -0.04 -26.49 15.45
CA TRP A 232 1.23 -25.89 15.88
C TRP A 232 2.37 -26.17 14.91
N ASP A 233 2.54 -27.42 14.49
CA ASP A 233 3.69 -27.80 13.67
C ASP A 233 3.67 -27.17 12.27
N ASP A 234 2.48 -26.91 11.73
CA ASP A 234 2.29 -26.28 10.42
C ASP A 234 2.47 -24.75 10.50
N LEU A 235 2.14 -24.12 11.64
CA LEU A 235 2.08 -22.66 11.78
C LEU A 235 3.21 -22.04 12.61
N LYS A 236 4.01 -22.82 13.33
CA LYS A 236 5.04 -22.31 14.25
C LYS A 236 6.07 -21.39 13.58
N ASP A 237 6.47 -21.68 12.34
CA ASP A 237 7.48 -20.89 11.63
C ASP A 237 6.90 -19.54 11.19
N ILE A 238 5.66 -19.53 10.68
CA ILE A 238 4.93 -18.31 10.33
C ILE A 238 4.74 -17.44 11.57
N PHE A 239 4.32 -18.06 12.67
CA PHE A 239 4.15 -17.38 13.95
C PHE A 239 5.44 -16.75 14.44
N PHE A 240 6.54 -17.51 14.42
CA PHE A 240 7.85 -17.02 14.82
C PHE A 240 8.27 -15.79 14.00
N ILE A 241 8.20 -15.86 12.66
CA ILE A 241 8.57 -14.74 11.77
C ILE A 241 7.78 -13.47 12.15
N GLN A 242 6.45 -13.58 12.26
CA GLN A 242 5.61 -12.43 12.59
C GLN A 242 5.86 -11.87 13.99
N ARG A 243 6.24 -12.72 14.95
CA ARG A 243 6.65 -12.27 16.29
C ARG A 243 7.98 -11.52 16.23
N MET A 244 8.94 -11.98 15.43
CA MET A 244 10.25 -11.33 15.28
C MET A 244 10.18 -9.98 14.57
N GLU A 245 9.18 -9.76 13.71
CA GLU A 245 8.92 -8.48 13.05
C GLU A 245 8.45 -7.38 13.99
N LYS A 246 7.81 -7.74 15.12
CA LYS A 246 7.33 -6.77 16.13
C LYS A 246 8.47 -6.15 16.94
N HIS A 247 9.59 -6.85 17.04
CA HIS A 247 10.77 -6.37 17.74
C HIS A 247 11.55 -5.37 16.89
N ASN A 248 12.32 -4.49 17.55
CA ASN A 248 13.13 -3.49 16.86
C ASN A 248 14.03 -4.17 15.79
N ARG A 249 14.07 -3.60 14.59
CA ARG A 249 14.88 -4.11 13.47
C ARG A 249 16.37 -4.13 13.77
N ASN A 250 16.84 -3.28 14.68
CA ASN A 250 18.23 -3.22 15.09
C ASN A 250 18.64 -4.35 16.06
N TYR A 251 17.69 -5.11 16.61
CA TYR A 251 18.00 -6.23 17.49
C TYR A 251 18.41 -7.45 16.68
N THR A 252 19.49 -8.10 17.12
CA THR A 252 19.91 -9.40 16.65
C THR A 252 18.83 -10.44 16.95
N GLN A 253 18.82 -11.54 16.19
CA GLN A 253 17.87 -12.62 16.41
C GLN A 253 17.95 -13.18 17.85
N ASN A 254 19.15 -13.24 18.44
CA ASN A 254 19.32 -13.70 19.82
C ASN A 254 18.71 -12.73 20.84
N GLU A 255 18.86 -11.42 20.64
CA GLU A 255 18.22 -10.42 21.50
C GLU A 255 16.69 -10.51 21.39
N LYS A 256 16.17 -10.67 20.16
CA LYS A 256 14.73 -10.87 19.95
C LYS A 256 14.22 -12.14 20.62
N ILE A 257 14.93 -13.27 20.48
CA ILE A 257 14.58 -14.54 21.13
C ILE A 257 14.61 -14.38 22.66
N LYS A 258 15.61 -13.69 23.20
CA LYS A 258 15.72 -13.44 24.65
C LYS A 258 14.52 -12.62 25.17
N LEU A 259 14.21 -11.50 24.52
CA LEU A 259 13.06 -10.67 24.85
C LEU A 259 11.74 -11.45 24.73
N GLU A 260 11.65 -12.31 23.72
CA GLU A 260 10.48 -13.14 23.49
C GLU A 260 10.29 -14.20 24.59
N LEU A 261 11.37 -14.83 25.05
CA LEU A 261 11.36 -15.74 26.19
C LEU A 261 10.97 -15.03 27.49
N GLU A 262 11.45 -13.80 27.71
CA GLU A 262 11.05 -12.96 28.84
C GLU A 262 9.55 -12.61 28.78
N ASN A 263 9.05 -12.23 27.61
CA ASN A 263 7.63 -11.97 27.38
C ASN A 263 6.77 -13.22 27.67
N LEU A 264 7.20 -14.39 27.17
CA LEU A 264 6.52 -15.66 27.44
C LEU A 264 6.49 -15.99 28.92
N ALA A 265 7.57 -15.76 29.66
CA ALA A 265 7.62 -16.01 31.10
C ALA A 265 6.55 -15.20 31.85
N ASN A 266 6.30 -13.97 31.41
CA ASN A 266 5.32 -13.05 32.02
C ASN A 266 3.87 -13.31 31.59
N LEU A 267 3.63 -14.13 30.55
CA LEU A 267 2.25 -14.46 30.13
C LEU A 267 1.54 -15.33 31.17
N THR A 268 0.42 -14.83 31.68
CA THR A 268 -0.43 -15.58 32.61
C THR A 268 -1.54 -16.30 31.85
N ILE A 269 -1.22 -17.45 31.26
CA ILE A 269 -2.17 -18.25 30.48
C ILE A 269 -2.89 -19.24 31.37
N ASN A 270 -4.23 -19.18 31.38
CA ASN A 270 -5.05 -20.02 32.24
C ASN A 270 -5.70 -21.20 31.51
N LYS A 271 -5.84 -21.14 30.18
CA LYS A 271 -6.46 -22.21 29.36
C LYS A 271 -5.45 -23.31 29.02
N THR A 272 -5.86 -24.57 29.19
CA THR A 272 -5.01 -25.75 28.98
C THR A 272 -4.35 -25.79 27.61
N ASP A 273 -5.11 -25.54 26.54
CA ASP A 273 -4.58 -25.62 25.16
C ASP A 273 -3.49 -24.58 24.91
N TYR A 274 -3.70 -23.34 25.37
CA TYR A 274 -2.72 -22.26 25.21
C TYR A 274 -1.50 -22.44 26.10
N LYS A 275 -1.62 -23.15 27.22
CA LYS A 275 -0.47 -23.55 28.03
C LYS A 275 0.42 -24.54 27.26
N ILE A 276 -0.19 -25.53 26.59
CA ILE A 276 0.54 -26.46 25.72
C ILE A 276 1.27 -25.71 24.60
N ILE A 277 0.61 -24.75 23.95
CA ILE A 277 1.23 -23.96 22.87
C ILE A 277 2.36 -23.09 23.42
N LYS A 278 2.18 -22.45 24.58
CA LYS A 278 3.22 -21.66 25.25
C LYS A 278 4.47 -22.49 25.52
N ASP A 279 4.30 -23.70 26.04
CA ASP A 279 5.41 -24.60 26.34
C ASP A 279 6.11 -25.04 25.04
N ARG A 280 5.35 -25.44 24.02
CA ARG A 280 5.90 -25.80 22.69
C ARG A 280 6.65 -24.65 22.03
N TYR A 281 6.14 -23.43 22.14
CA TYR A 281 6.80 -22.25 21.58
C TYR A 281 8.08 -21.91 22.36
N LYS A 282 8.06 -22.02 23.68
CA LYS A 282 9.26 -21.88 24.50
C LYS A 282 10.33 -22.90 24.11
N ASP A 283 9.96 -24.16 23.93
CA ASP A 283 10.88 -25.21 23.49
C ASP A 283 11.42 -24.93 22.09
N TYR A 284 10.57 -24.45 21.18
CA TYR A 284 10.98 -24.03 19.85
C TYR A 284 12.02 -22.88 19.89
N LEU A 285 11.81 -21.86 20.72
CA LEU A 285 12.75 -20.75 20.90
C LEU A 285 14.08 -21.21 21.52
N LEU A 286 14.04 -22.07 22.54
CA LEU A 286 15.25 -22.64 23.15
C LEU A 286 16.00 -23.54 22.18
N LYS A 287 15.27 -24.28 21.34
CA LYS A 287 15.85 -25.06 20.25
C LYS A 287 16.52 -24.15 19.23
N LEU A 288 15.89 -23.05 18.80
CA LEU A 288 16.53 -22.08 17.90
C LEU A 288 17.77 -21.42 18.54
N GLN A 289 17.73 -21.14 19.83
CA GLN A 289 18.86 -20.56 20.57
C GLN A 289 20.04 -21.53 20.68
N SER A 290 19.76 -22.83 20.83
CA SER A 290 20.77 -23.91 20.93
C SER A 290 21.21 -24.47 19.57
N GLN A 291 20.34 -24.42 18.57
CA GLN A 291 20.60 -24.66 17.15
C GLN A 291 21.20 -23.42 16.47
N GLN A 292 21.83 -22.53 17.22
CA GLN A 292 22.90 -21.69 16.71
C GLN A 292 24.22 -22.48 16.85
N PRO A 293 24.55 -23.44 15.96
CA PRO A 293 25.93 -23.82 15.79
C PRO A 293 26.65 -22.70 15.05
N GLN A 294 27.97 -22.75 15.15
CA GLN A 294 28.98 -22.16 14.27
C GLN A 294 28.67 -22.23 12.75
N ASN A 295 27.57 -21.63 12.28
CA ASN A 295 27.27 -21.37 10.88
C ASN A 295 27.94 -20.06 10.43
N ASN A 296 29.21 -19.94 10.81
CA ASN A 296 30.15 -18.89 10.43
C ASN A 296 30.56 -18.95 8.95
N LYS A 297 29.93 -19.75 8.09
CA LYS A 297 30.46 -19.91 6.72
C LYS A 297 29.90 -18.95 5.69
N ILE A 298 28.68 -18.42 5.87
CA ILE A 298 28.09 -17.55 4.86
C ILE A 298 27.73 -16.21 5.51
N HIS A 299 28.74 -15.34 5.50
CA HIS A 299 28.59 -13.91 5.70
C HIS A 299 28.97 -13.26 4.38
N PHE A 300 28.09 -12.40 3.86
CA PHE A 300 28.43 -11.56 2.70
C PHE A 300 28.82 -10.19 3.21
N ASN A 301 29.93 -9.64 2.71
CA ASN A 301 30.39 -8.32 3.12
C ASN A 301 29.55 -7.22 2.48
N ASP A 302 28.97 -7.49 1.32
CA ASP A 302 28.07 -6.58 0.63
C ASP A 302 26.89 -7.33 -0.02
N PHE A 303 25.95 -6.52 -0.54
CA PHE A 303 24.74 -6.99 -1.18
C PHE A 303 25.01 -7.70 -2.53
N THR A 304 26.07 -7.32 -3.23
CA THR A 304 26.43 -7.89 -4.54
C THR A 304 26.89 -9.33 -4.40
N ASP A 305 27.70 -9.61 -3.38
CA ASP A 305 28.13 -10.97 -3.02
C ASP A 305 26.92 -11.86 -2.70
N PHE A 306 25.97 -11.32 -1.92
CA PHE A 306 24.72 -12.00 -1.58
C PHE A 306 23.91 -12.39 -2.83
N LEU A 307 23.70 -11.43 -3.74
CA LEU A 307 22.96 -11.70 -5.00
C LEU A 307 23.68 -12.76 -5.85
N SER A 308 24.99 -12.62 -6.00
CA SER A 308 25.81 -13.50 -6.84
C SER A 308 25.80 -14.93 -6.33
N PHE A 309 25.93 -15.11 -5.01
CA PHE A 309 25.93 -16.42 -4.38
C PHE A 309 24.62 -17.18 -4.61
N TYR A 310 23.48 -16.50 -4.49
CA TYR A 310 22.16 -17.13 -4.59
C TYR A 310 21.56 -17.14 -5.99
N THR A 311 22.19 -16.53 -6.98
CA THR A 311 21.65 -16.45 -8.35
C THR A 311 21.35 -17.83 -8.93
N ASN A 312 22.27 -18.79 -8.80
CA ASN A 312 22.06 -20.15 -9.33
C ASN A 312 20.94 -20.91 -8.64
N GLU A 313 20.73 -20.67 -7.33
CA GLU A 313 19.61 -21.29 -6.60
C GLU A 313 18.28 -20.63 -6.96
N ALA A 314 18.26 -19.30 -7.10
CA ALA A 314 17.08 -18.57 -7.54
C ALA A 314 16.63 -19.00 -8.95
N LEU A 315 17.56 -19.29 -9.86
CA LEU A 315 17.23 -19.77 -11.21
C LEU A 315 16.50 -21.13 -11.22
N LYS A 316 16.61 -21.92 -10.14
CA LYS A 316 15.88 -23.20 -10.00
C LYS A 316 14.44 -23.02 -9.50
N VAL A 317 14.08 -21.81 -9.04
CA VAL A 317 12.76 -21.53 -8.48
C VAL A 317 11.69 -21.54 -9.57
N ASP A 318 10.65 -22.34 -9.36
CA ASP A 318 9.47 -22.42 -10.22
C ASP A 318 8.40 -21.41 -9.76
N LEU A 319 8.44 -20.20 -10.34
CA LEU A 319 7.52 -19.12 -10.00
C LEU A 319 6.04 -19.49 -10.19
N SER A 320 5.72 -20.42 -11.10
CA SER A 320 4.34 -20.83 -11.35
C SER A 320 3.72 -21.55 -10.15
N LYS A 321 4.55 -22.19 -9.32
CA LYS A 321 4.14 -22.88 -8.08
C LYS A 321 4.24 -21.98 -6.87
N GLU A 322 5.28 -21.16 -6.81
CA GLU A 322 5.59 -20.35 -5.62
C GLU A 322 4.79 -19.03 -5.58
N ASN A 323 4.44 -18.46 -6.75
CA ASN A 323 3.67 -17.21 -6.82
C ASN A 323 2.95 -17.05 -8.17
N ILE A 324 1.86 -17.81 -8.36
CA ILE A 324 1.12 -17.89 -9.62
C ILE A 324 0.67 -16.51 -10.14
N ASN A 325 0.16 -15.63 -9.27
CA ASN A 325 -0.32 -14.32 -9.68
C ASN A 325 0.81 -13.47 -10.27
N VAL A 326 1.96 -13.42 -9.60
CA VAL A 326 3.10 -12.62 -10.06
C VAL A 326 3.71 -13.24 -11.33
N TYR A 327 3.73 -14.57 -11.41
CA TYR A 327 4.14 -15.27 -12.62
C TYR A 327 3.23 -14.91 -13.82
N GLU A 328 1.91 -14.93 -13.66
CA GLU A 328 0.95 -14.53 -14.70
C GLU A 328 1.13 -13.07 -15.14
N PHE A 329 1.40 -12.15 -14.21
CA PHE A 329 1.72 -10.76 -14.54
C PHE A 329 3.02 -10.65 -15.36
N LEU A 330 4.08 -11.34 -14.94
CA LEU A 330 5.34 -11.37 -15.68
C LEU A 330 5.14 -11.94 -17.10
N GLN A 331 4.40 -13.04 -17.24
CA GLN A 331 4.07 -13.62 -18.54
C GLN A 331 3.26 -12.65 -19.40
N THR A 332 2.32 -11.91 -18.81
CA THR A 332 1.54 -10.88 -19.51
C THR A 332 2.46 -9.78 -20.07
N GLN A 333 3.42 -9.29 -19.28
CA GLN A 333 4.37 -8.28 -19.74
C GLN A 333 5.32 -8.82 -20.81
N GLN A 334 5.80 -10.06 -20.67
CA GLN A 334 6.61 -10.72 -21.69
C GLN A 334 5.85 -10.91 -23.00
N ASN A 335 4.57 -11.29 -22.94
CA ASN A 335 3.73 -11.42 -24.13
C ASN A 335 3.45 -10.07 -24.77
N LYS A 336 3.11 -9.05 -23.97
CA LYS A 336 2.92 -7.68 -24.44
C LYS A 336 4.16 -7.18 -25.17
N PHE A 337 5.36 -7.40 -24.62
CA PHE A 337 6.60 -7.05 -25.29
C PHE A 337 6.82 -7.81 -26.61
N LYS A 338 6.52 -9.11 -26.65
CA LYS A 338 6.64 -9.92 -27.88
C LYS A 338 5.69 -9.49 -28.99
N THR A 339 4.48 -9.04 -28.63
CA THR A 339 3.45 -8.64 -29.59
C THR A 339 3.44 -7.15 -29.88
N ALA A 340 4.25 -6.36 -29.18
CA ALA A 340 4.25 -4.90 -29.30
C ALA A 340 4.64 -4.47 -30.72
N ASP A 341 3.75 -3.74 -31.38
CA ASP A 341 3.97 -3.19 -32.72
C ASP A 341 4.41 -1.72 -32.67
N VAL A 342 3.99 -0.98 -31.63
CA VAL A 342 4.32 0.43 -31.41
C VAL A 342 5.30 0.65 -30.27
N ALA A 343 6.10 1.71 -30.36
CA ALA A 343 7.13 2.05 -29.38
C ALA A 343 6.55 2.34 -27.97
N SER A 344 5.36 2.93 -27.89
CA SER A 344 4.71 3.24 -26.62
C SER A 344 4.39 2.01 -25.78
N GLU A 345 4.11 0.86 -26.41
CA GLU A 345 3.87 -0.40 -25.69
C GLU A 345 5.17 -0.98 -25.12
N ILE A 346 6.27 -0.85 -25.85
CA ILE A 346 7.60 -1.23 -25.38
C ILE A 346 8.02 -0.36 -24.18
N ASP A 347 7.78 0.95 -24.27
CA ASP A 347 8.04 1.90 -23.18
C ASP A 347 7.23 1.57 -21.93
N GLU A 348 5.96 1.18 -22.08
CA GLU A 348 5.13 0.77 -20.95
C GLU A 348 5.70 -0.49 -20.26
N VAL A 349 6.09 -1.51 -21.04
CA VAL A 349 6.71 -2.72 -20.49
C VAL A 349 8.04 -2.39 -19.82
N ARG A 350 8.83 -1.46 -20.38
CA ARG A 350 10.10 -1.00 -19.79
C ARG A 350 9.87 -0.38 -18.42
N GLU A 351 8.98 0.61 -18.33
CA GLU A 351 8.70 1.32 -17.09
C GLU A 351 8.12 0.37 -16.02
N TYR A 352 7.23 -0.53 -16.42
CA TYR A 352 6.71 -1.57 -15.53
C TYR A 352 7.84 -2.46 -14.99
N SER A 353 8.68 -2.99 -15.89
CA SER A 353 9.77 -3.91 -15.53
C SER A 353 10.79 -3.24 -14.60
N LYS A 354 11.11 -1.96 -14.86
CA LYS A 354 11.99 -1.15 -14.00
C LYS A 354 11.41 -1.00 -12.59
N LYS A 355 10.12 -0.68 -12.49
CA LYS A 355 9.43 -0.53 -11.20
C LYS A 355 9.40 -1.86 -10.42
N ALA A 356 9.07 -2.96 -11.09
CA ALA A 356 9.03 -4.29 -10.48
C ALA A 356 10.43 -4.72 -10.00
N MET A 357 11.46 -4.52 -10.83
CA MET A 357 12.86 -4.78 -10.47
C MET A 357 13.27 -4.02 -9.21
N ASN A 358 12.93 -2.73 -9.11
CA ASN A 358 13.23 -1.91 -7.93
C ASN A 358 12.51 -2.40 -6.66
N GLN A 359 11.26 -2.86 -6.78
CA GLN A 359 10.52 -3.46 -5.67
C GLN A 359 11.17 -4.75 -5.16
N CYS A 360 11.56 -5.65 -6.07
CA CYS A 360 12.27 -6.88 -5.72
C CYS A 360 13.63 -6.55 -5.07
N LYS A 361 14.39 -5.61 -5.62
CA LYS A 361 15.69 -5.17 -5.07
C LYS A 361 15.55 -4.66 -3.63
N ASN A 362 14.51 -3.88 -3.33
CA ASN A 362 14.23 -3.42 -1.98
C ASN A 362 13.92 -4.57 -1.02
N SER A 363 13.10 -5.53 -1.45
CA SER A 363 12.76 -6.72 -0.65
C SER A 363 14.00 -7.59 -0.36
N LEU A 364 14.86 -7.77 -1.36
CA LEU A 364 16.14 -8.46 -1.21
C LEU A 364 17.09 -7.74 -0.26
N ASN A 365 17.16 -6.41 -0.31
CA ASN A 365 17.98 -5.63 0.60
C ASN A 365 17.50 -5.78 2.06
N ILE A 366 16.19 -5.82 2.29
CA ILE A 366 15.62 -6.11 3.61
C ILE A 366 16.03 -7.52 4.06
N ALA A 367 15.92 -8.53 3.20
CA ALA A 367 16.35 -9.90 3.51
C ALA A 367 17.84 -9.99 3.83
N PHE A 368 18.68 -9.22 3.13
CA PHE A 368 20.11 -9.12 3.36
C PHE A 368 20.43 -8.48 4.71
N ILE A 369 19.91 -7.27 4.98
CA ILE A 369 20.15 -6.52 6.23
C ILE A 369 19.71 -7.34 7.45
N ASN A 370 18.56 -8.01 7.34
CA ASN A 370 18.00 -8.79 8.45
C ASN A 370 18.53 -10.22 8.52
N ASN A 371 19.50 -10.60 7.67
CA ASN A 371 20.05 -11.96 7.61
C ASN A 371 18.99 -13.06 7.41
N HIS A 372 17.87 -12.76 6.75
CA HIS A 372 16.80 -13.74 6.51
C HIS A 372 17.29 -14.95 5.69
N TYR A 373 18.34 -14.75 4.89
CA TYR A 373 18.98 -15.82 4.12
C TYR A 373 19.70 -16.88 4.97
N LYS A 374 19.87 -16.65 6.29
CA LYS A 374 20.44 -17.64 7.21
C LYS A 374 19.39 -18.59 7.80
N VAL A 375 18.11 -18.30 7.60
CA VAL A 375 17.01 -19.12 8.12
C VAL A 375 16.65 -20.19 7.09
N GLN A 376 16.90 -21.45 7.43
CA GLN A 376 16.54 -22.59 6.58
C GLN A 376 15.09 -22.99 6.90
N LEU A 377 14.15 -22.68 6.00
CA LEU A 377 12.78 -23.15 6.10
C LEU A 377 12.70 -24.56 5.49
N ILE A 378 12.20 -25.53 6.26
CA ILE A 378 12.04 -26.91 5.80
C ILE A 378 10.74 -26.98 4.98
N GLY A 379 10.85 -27.37 3.70
CA GLY A 379 9.69 -27.69 2.86
C GLY A 379 9.09 -26.53 2.05
N SER A 380 9.66 -25.33 2.11
CA SER A 380 9.24 -24.18 1.28
C SER A 380 10.44 -23.47 0.67
N THR A 381 10.32 -23.01 -0.58
CA THR A 381 11.34 -22.15 -1.18
C THR A 381 11.50 -20.86 -0.36
N PRO A 382 12.71 -20.54 0.14
CA PRO A 382 12.95 -19.30 0.87
C PRO A 382 12.47 -18.07 0.09
N ARG A 383 11.74 -17.17 0.75
CA ARG A 383 11.11 -16.02 0.08
C ARG A 383 12.10 -15.15 -0.69
N PHE A 384 13.30 -14.95 -0.15
CA PHE A 384 14.32 -14.15 -0.82
C PHE A 384 14.80 -14.79 -2.14
N LEU A 385 14.73 -16.13 -2.31
CA LEU A 385 15.04 -16.77 -3.59
C LEU A 385 13.94 -16.54 -4.62
N VAL A 386 12.68 -16.52 -4.20
CA VAL A 386 11.54 -16.14 -5.05
C VAL A 386 11.69 -14.69 -5.50
N ASP A 387 11.98 -13.77 -4.56
CA ASP A 387 12.18 -12.35 -4.88
C ASP A 387 13.41 -12.13 -5.78
N LEU A 388 14.48 -12.93 -5.60
CA LEU A 388 15.66 -12.89 -6.46
C LEU A 388 15.36 -13.39 -7.87
N LYS A 389 14.61 -14.48 -8.00
CA LYS A 389 14.18 -15.00 -9.30
C LYS A 389 13.34 -13.95 -10.06
N LEU A 390 12.37 -13.34 -9.38
CA LEU A 390 11.58 -12.25 -9.95
C LEU A 390 12.43 -11.05 -10.38
N TYR A 391 13.39 -10.64 -9.53
CA TYR A 391 14.33 -9.57 -9.87
C TYR A 391 15.08 -9.88 -11.18
N LEU A 392 15.61 -11.10 -11.31
CA LEU A 392 16.35 -11.53 -12.50
C LEU A 392 15.46 -11.54 -13.76
N ASP A 393 14.24 -12.06 -13.66
CA ASP A 393 13.34 -12.15 -14.82
C ASP A 393 12.85 -10.77 -15.29
N TYR A 394 12.53 -9.86 -14.36
CA TYR A 394 12.18 -8.48 -14.71
C TYR A 394 13.39 -7.69 -15.22
N LYS A 395 14.58 -7.94 -14.69
CA LYS A 395 15.82 -7.35 -15.20
C LYS A 395 16.07 -7.78 -16.65
N GLU A 396 15.95 -9.06 -16.96
CA GLU A 396 16.09 -9.57 -18.32
C GLU A 396 15.07 -8.94 -19.28
N LEU A 397 13.81 -8.82 -18.85
CA LEU A 397 12.76 -8.17 -19.65
C LEU A 397 13.09 -6.69 -19.90
N TYR A 398 13.50 -5.96 -18.85
CA TYR A 398 13.91 -4.56 -18.95
C TYR A 398 15.09 -4.39 -19.93
N GLU A 399 16.13 -5.21 -19.82
CA GLU A 399 17.29 -5.16 -20.72
C GLU A 399 16.91 -5.44 -22.18
N LYS A 400 15.97 -6.36 -22.44
CA LYS A 400 15.43 -6.61 -23.79
C LYS A 400 14.69 -5.40 -24.36
N THR A 401 13.93 -4.67 -23.54
CA THR A 401 13.26 -3.44 -24.00
C THR A 401 14.24 -2.34 -24.38
N ILE A 402 15.39 -2.24 -23.71
CA ILE A 402 16.45 -1.29 -24.05
C ILE A 402 17.16 -1.71 -25.33
N ALA A 403 17.49 -3.00 -25.47
CA ALA A 403 18.16 -3.53 -26.65
C ALA A 403 17.32 -3.33 -27.93
N THR A 404 15.99 -3.40 -27.81
CA THR A 404 15.06 -3.20 -28.95
C THR A 404 15.05 -1.76 -29.44
N ASP A 405 15.12 -0.78 -28.55
CA ASP A 405 15.23 0.63 -28.93
C ASP A 405 16.54 0.93 -29.65
N ASN A 406 17.64 0.28 -29.22
CA ASN A 406 18.93 0.37 -29.88
C ASN A 406 18.95 -0.29 -31.27
N LEU A 407 18.03 -1.23 -31.55
CA LEU A 407 17.88 -1.86 -32.87
C LEU A 407 16.94 -1.06 -33.79
N LYS A 408 15.83 -0.52 -33.27
CA LYS A 408 14.91 0.33 -34.04
C LYS A 408 15.56 1.66 -34.43
N SER A 409 16.41 2.23 -33.57
CA SER A 409 17.25 3.40 -33.92
C SER A 409 18.27 3.09 -35.04
N LYS A 410 18.73 1.84 -35.19
CA LYS A 410 19.66 1.43 -36.26
C LYS A 410 18.98 1.11 -37.61
N GLN A 411 17.68 0.87 -37.65
CA GLN A 411 16.96 0.51 -38.89
C GLN A 411 16.34 1.70 -39.64
N THR A 412 16.42 2.92 -39.09
CA THR A 412 15.79 4.12 -39.68
C THR A 412 16.75 5.26 -40.03
N GLU A 413 18.07 5.01 -40.04
CA GLU A 413 19.04 5.99 -40.55
C GLU A 413 19.68 5.53 -41.87
N PRO A 414 19.65 6.35 -42.94
CA PRO A 414 20.61 6.19 -44.02
C PRO A 414 22.00 6.42 -43.43
N LEU A 415 22.92 5.46 -43.61
CA LEU A 415 24.37 5.56 -43.38
C LEU A 415 24.84 6.91 -42.81
N PHE A 416 24.72 7.10 -41.50
CA PHE A 416 25.46 8.14 -40.78
C PHE A 416 26.38 7.44 -39.79
N ASN A 417 27.68 7.59 -40.05
CA ASN A 417 28.77 7.04 -39.23
C ASN A 417 28.67 7.50 -37.77
N ASP A 418 29.28 6.70 -36.87
CA ASP A 418 29.51 6.97 -35.43
C ASP A 418 30.24 8.30 -35.11
N GLU A 419 30.52 9.15 -36.11
CA GLU A 419 30.95 10.53 -35.93
C GLU A 419 29.79 11.48 -35.59
N GLY A 420 28.54 11.14 -35.94
CA GLY A 420 27.37 12.03 -35.79
C GLY A 420 26.89 12.26 -34.34
N LYS A 421 27.19 11.35 -33.40
CA LYS A 421 26.87 11.58 -31.97
C LYS A 421 27.80 12.59 -31.31
N LYS A 422 28.97 12.88 -31.89
CA LYS A 422 29.85 13.96 -31.43
C LYS A 422 29.31 15.37 -31.73
N GLU A 423 28.18 15.49 -32.43
CA GLU A 423 27.62 16.79 -32.83
C GLU A 423 26.27 17.15 -32.18
N LEU A 424 25.72 16.32 -31.28
CA LEU A 424 24.51 16.72 -30.54
C LEU A 424 24.88 17.69 -29.41
N HIS A 425 24.26 18.86 -29.44
CA HIS A 425 24.36 19.93 -28.42
C HIS A 425 25.67 20.74 -28.41
N ASN A 426 26.38 20.81 -29.54
CA ASN A 426 27.59 21.64 -29.72
C ASN A 426 27.36 23.16 -29.52
N HIS A 427 26.11 23.62 -29.50
CA HIS A 427 25.78 24.99 -29.14
C HIS A 427 25.83 25.24 -27.62
N ILE A 428 25.83 24.17 -26.81
CA ILE A 428 25.93 24.20 -25.35
C ILE A 428 27.29 23.68 -24.88
N PHE A 429 27.67 22.48 -25.31
CA PHE A 429 28.85 21.74 -24.87
C PHE A 429 29.96 21.80 -25.92
N LYS A 430 31.21 21.79 -25.48
CA LYS A 430 32.36 21.71 -26.37
C LYS A 430 32.76 20.26 -26.60
N GLU A 431 33.16 19.93 -27.82
CA GLU A 431 33.67 18.59 -28.17
C GLU A 431 32.70 17.50 -27.67
N ASN A 432 33.18 16.47 -26.97
CA ASN A 432 32.35 15.42 -26.42
C ASN A 432 31.89 15.68 -24.97
N ALA A 433 31.88 16.94 -24.50
CA ALA A 433 31.50 17.27 -23.12
C ALA A 433 30.06 16.90 -22.77
N PHE A 434 29.18 16.72 -23.75
CA PHE A 434 27.83 16.20 -23.52
C PHE A 434 27.85 14.81 -22.85
N GLU A 435 28.83 13.96 -23.15
CA GLU A 435 28.97 12.63 -22.53
C GLU A 435 29.25 12.74 -21.02
N VAL A 436 30.05 13.73 -20.62
CA VAL A 436 30.32 14.04 -19.21
C VAL A 436 29.04 14.48 -18.51
N TRP A 437 28.24 15.31 -19.18
CA TRP A 437 26.94 15.74 -18.67
C TRP A 437 25.98 14.55 -18.50
N GLN A 438 25.83 13.73 -19.54
CA GLN A 438 24.90 12.60 -19.54
C GLN A 438 25.27 11.56 -18.47
N SER A 439 26.56 11.24 -18.32
CA SER A 439 27.04 10.32 -17.28
C SER A 439 26.69 10.80 -15.88
N MET A 440 26.85 12.10 -15.58
CA MET A 440 26.45 12.66 -14.29
C MET A 440 24.94 12.75 -14.12
N PHE A 441 24.21 13.02 -15.20
CA PHE A 441 22.76 13.10 -15.19
C PHE A 441 22.14 11.76 -14.77
N ASP A 442 22.70 10.66 -15.29
CA ASP A 442 22.29 9.30 -14.96
C ASP A 442 22.75 8.90 -13.54
N GLU A 443 24.00 9.20 -13.16
CA GLU A 443 24.53 8.86 -11.84
C GLU A 443 23.80 9.57 -10.69
N PHE A 444 23.38 10.82 -10.89
CA PHE A 444 22.62 11.58 -9.89
C PHE A 444 21.11 11.36 -9.95
N GLU A 445 20.63 10.49 -10.83
CA GLU A 445 19.21 10.20 -11.03
C GLU A 445 18.37 11.49 -11.14
N ILE A 446 18.83 12.41 -12.01
CA ILE A 446 18.29 13.77 -12.09
C ILE A 446 16.78 13.73 -12.38
N ASN A 447 16.03 14.40 -11.50
CA ASN A 447 14.58 14.60 -11.60
C ASN A 447 14.22 16.06 -11.26
N GLU A 448 12.93 16.40 -11.26
CA GLU A 448 12.42 17.76 -11.00
C GLU A 448 12.87 18.36 -9.64
N ARG A 449 13.28 17.51 -8.69
CA ARG A 449 13.77 17.91 -7.36
C ARG A 449 15.30 18.05 -7.29
N SER A 450 16.06 17.59 -8.28
CA SER A 450 17.53 17.54 -8.29
C SER A 450 18.20 18.89 -8.60
N ARG A 451 17.62 19.98 -8.09
CA ARG A 451 18.05 21.36 -8.39
C ARG A 451 19.51 21.58 -8.01
N THR A 452 19.94 21.11 -6.85
CA THR A 452 21.33 21.28 -6.38
C THR A 452 22.34 20.57 -7.27
N ASP A 453 21.97 19.41 -7.81
CA ASP A 453 22.85 18.54 -8.58
C ASP A 453 23.03 19.10 -9.99
N VAL A 454 21.94 19.57 -10.62
CA VAL A 454 21.99 20.31 -11.89
C VAL A 454 22.86 21.56 -11.78
N LYS A 455 22.78 22.30 -10.65
CA LYS A 455 23.70 23.44 -10.42
C LYS A 455 25.14 23.01 -10.38
N PHE A 456 25.40 21.97 -9.59
CA PHE A 456 26.75 21.49 -9.36
C PHE A 456 27.38 21.09 -10.70
N MET A 457 26.67 20.30 -11.50
CA MET A 457 27.10 19.86 -12.83
C MET A 457 27.40 21.07 -13.75
N PHE A 458 26.47 22.03 -13.87
CA PHE A 458 26.65 23.20 -14.71
C PHE A 458 27.87 24.03 -14.30
N GLU A 459 28.04 24.32 -13.01
CA GLU A 459 29.13 25.17 -12.51
C GLU A 459 30.50 24.50 -12.68
N GLU A 460 30.64 23.19 -12.36
CA GLU A 460 31.93 22.50 -12.53
C GLU A 460 32.30 22.36 -14.02
N MET A 461 31.35 21.98 -14.87
CA MET A 461 31.61 21.85 -16.32
C MET A 461 31.92 23.20 -16.96
N LYS A 462 31.22 24.27 -16.57
CA LYS A 462 31.49 25.62 -17.07
C LYS A 462 32.84 26.15 -16.58
N LYS A 463 33.18 25.92 -15.32
CA LYS A 463 34.48 26.31 -14.75
C LYS A 463 35.66 25.65 -15.48
N GLU A 464 35.49 24.42 -15.94
CA GLU A 464 36.52 23.69 -16.70
C GLU A 464 36.44 23.91 -18.21
N GLY A 465 35.55 24.80 -18.67
CA GLY A 465 35.45 25.20 -20.06
C GLY A 465 34.79 24.16 -20.97
N LEU A 466 34.12 23.15 -20.41
CA LEU A 466 33.38 22.10 -21.12
C LEU A 466 32.04 22.61 -21.68
N ILE A 467 31.53 23.72 -21.13
CA ILE A 467 30.36 24.45 -21.63
C ILE A 467 30.82 25.75 -22.28
N HIS A 468 30.20 26.16 -23.39
CA HIS A 468 30.51 27.44 -24.03
C HIS A 468 30.24 28.63 -23.09
N ASN A 469 31.15 29.61 -23.05
CA ASN A 469 31.02 30.77 -22.16
C ASN A 469 29.75 31.61 -22.43
N THR A 470 29.25 31.57 -23.66
CA THR A 470 28.00 32.22 -24.12
C THR A 470 26.75 31.60 -23.50
N VAL A 471 26.83 30.36 -23.00
CA VAL A 471 25.72 29.67 -22.37
C VAL A 471 25.59 30.13 -20.93
N ASN A 472 24.55 30.92 -20.65
CA ASN A 472 24.21 31.30 -19.29
C ASN A 472 23.27 30.27 -18.64
N GLN A 473 23.12 30.36 -17.33
CA GLN A 473 22.32 29.42 -16.53
C GLN A 473 20.85 29.37 -16.97
N LYS A 474 20.27 30.49 -17.43
CA LYS A 474 18.89 30.53 -17.91
C LYS A 474 18.74 29.72 -19.19
N THR A 475 19.59 29.97 -20.19
CA THR A 475 19.62 29.22 -21.45
C THR A 475 19.85 27.72 -21.21
N PHE A 476 20.72 27.39 -20.25
CA PHE A 476 20.98 26.01 -19.88
C PHE A 476 19.77 25.32 -19.24
N LEU A 477 19.02 26.01 -18.38
CA LEU A 477 17.80 25.49 -17.78
C LEU A 477 16.64 25.36 -18.76
N GLU A 478 16.59 26.19 -19.80
CA GLU A 478 15.60 26.09 -20.89
C GLU A 478 15.90 24.88 -21.79
N TRP A 479 17.18 24.57 -22.00
CA TRP A 479 17.63 23.42 -22.80
C TRP A 479 17.31 22.05 -22.16
N ILE A 480 17.34 21.93 -20.83
CA ILE A 480 17.05 20.66 -20.13
C ILE A 480 15.65 20.11 -20.44
N PRO A 481 14.53 20.85 -20.25
CA PRO A 481 13.20 20.33 -20.56
C PRO A 481 12.98 20.06 -22.05
N GLU A 482 13.67 20.78 -22.94
CA GLU A 482 13.67 20.51 -24.40
C GLU A 482 14.32 19.16 -24.71
N THR A 483 15.43 18.84 -24.03
CA THR A 483 16.21 17.61 -24.26
C THR A 483 15.60 16.39 -23.56
N TYR A 484 15.07 16.57 -22.35
CA TYR A 484 14.57 15.48 -21.49
C TYR A 484 13.04 15.47 -21.35
N LYS A 485 12.32 15.85 -22.42
CA LYS A 485 10.84 15.75 -22.57
C LYS A 485 10.05 16.25 -21.34
N GLY A 486 10.21 17.52 -21.00
CA GLY A 486 9.37 18.18 -19.98
C GLY A 486 9.92 18.11 -18.55
N LEU A 487 11.18 17.74 -18.37
CA LEU A 487 11.85 17.81 -17.07
C LEU A 487 12.05 19.27 -16.62
N ILE A 488 11.14 19.78 -15.76
CA ILE A 488 11.20 21.17 -15.27
C ILE A 488 12.01 21.22 -13.96
N VAL A 489 13.27 21.62 -14.05
CA VAL A 489 14.11 21.93 -12.88
C VAL A 489 13.95 23.41 -12.53
N GLN A 490 12.99 23.74 -11.66
CA GLN A 490 12.78 25.13 -11.24
C GLN A 490 14.00 25.67 -10.49
N LYS A 491 14.32 26.95 -10.71
CA LYS A 491 15.30 27.83 -10.03
C LYS A 491 16.35 27.13 -9.16
N ILE A 492 17.60 27.22 -9.60
CA ILE A 492 18.71 26.49 -8.98
C ILE A 492 19.16 27.12 -7.65
N SER A 493 19.21 26.32 -6.58
CA SER A 493 19.54 26.72 -5.19
C SER A 493 21.03 27.00 -4.97
N ASN A 494 21.54 27.06 -3.73
CA ASN A 494 22.97 27.28 -3.47
C ASN A 494 23.83 26.15 -4.06
N HIS A 495 24.98 26.53 -4.62
CA HIS A 495 25.98 25.60 -5.14
C HIS A 495 26.62 24.83 -3.97
N SER A 496 26.51 23.50 -3.98
CA SER A 496 27.01 22.64 -2.89
C SER A 496 27.96 21.58 -3.46
N ARG A 497 29.24 21.67 -3.03
CA ARG A 497 30.33 20.78 -3.44
C ARG A 497 30.58 19.77 -2.33
N THR A 498 29.99 18.59 -2.44
CA THR A 498 30.28 17.47 -1.54
C THR A 498 31.37 16.59 -2.14
N ASN A 499 32.11 15.86 -1.30
CA ASN A 499 33.15 14.93 -1.78
C ASN A 499 32.57 13.87 -2.73
N GLN A 500 31.34 13.40 -2.47
CA GLN A 500 30.66 12.44 -3.33
C GLN A 500 30.38 13.01 -4.72
N ARG A 501 29.88 14.25 -4.82
CA ARG A 501 29.63 14.93 -6.09
C ARG A 501 30.91 15.17 -6.89
N LEU A 502 32.00 15.55 -6.21
CA LEU A 502 33.31 15.73 -6.84
C LEU A 502 33.87 14.40 -7.37
N GLN A 503 33.69 13.30 -6.64
CA GLN A 503 34.11 11.98 -7.10
C GLN A 503 33.29 11.49 -8.31
N ALA A 504 31.98 11.73 -8.32
CA ALA A 504 31.12 11.44 -9.47
C ALA A 504 31.55 12.25 -10.70
N TYR A 505 31.78 13.56 -10.53
CA TYR A 505 32.28 14.41 -11.61
C TYR A 505 33.65 13.94 -12.13
N ALA A 506 34.58 13.58 -11.24
CA ALA A 506 35.90 13.09 -11.63
C ALA A 506 35.82 11.83 -12.49
N ARG A 507 34.93 10.88 -12.15
CA ARG A 507 34.67 9.68 -12.96
C ARG A 507 34.06 10.02 -14.31
N ALA A 508 33.02 10.86 -14.33
CA ALA A 508 32.36 11.27 -15.57
C ALA A 508 33.32 12.00 -16.51
N LYS A 509 34.27 12.77 -15.96
CA LYS A 509 35.28 13.49 -16.74
C LYS A 509 36.28 12.58 -17.45
N GLU A 510 36.48 11.35 -17.02
CA GLU A 510 37.32 10.37 -17.76
C GLU A 510 36.74 10.04 -19.14
N LEU A 511 35.45 10.33 -19.37
CA LEU A 511 34.78 10.21 -20.66
C LEU A 511 35.14 11.36 -21.63
N TYR A 512 35.61 12.49 -21.11
CA TYR A 512 36.09 13.59 -21.93
C TYR A 512 37.45 13.23 -22.53
N ARG A 513 37.49 12.97 -23.84
CA ARG A 513 38.70 12.60 -24.57
C ARG A 513 38.96 13.67 -25.62
N ASN A 514 40.13 14.32 -25.53
CA ASN A 514 40.62 15.26 -26.53
C ASN A 514 40.72 14.62 -27.92
#